data_AF-A0A381X3T7-F1
#
_entry.id   AF-A0A381X3T7-F1
#
_cell.length_a   1.000
_cell.length_b   1.000
_cell.length_c   1.000
_cell.angle_alpha   90.00
_cell.angle_beta   90.00
_cell.angle_gamma   90.00
#
_symmetry.space_group_name_H-M   'P 1'
#
loop_
_entity.id
_entity.type
_entity.pdbx_description
1 polymer ?
#
loop_
_entity_poly.entity_id
_entity_poly.type
_entity_poly.pdbx_seq_one_letter_code
_entity_poly.pdbx_strand_id
1 'polypeptide(L)'
;MLVEKKGGNRQLEIDPNYISAAVWADIKIFTYNIKFFVLFMIIFAANMLVGHNAIPSLVKSHHVPASLSKLRPPLYLVAVVSFAAAIYFVVIAFGGGLDAIRAIYPDFWI
;
A
#
# COMPACT_ATOMS: atom_id res chain seq x y z
N MET A 1 -5.89 -46.43 6.71
CA MET A 1 -7.24 -46.62 7.31
C MET A 1 -8.11 -45.49 6.80
N LEU A 2 -9.15 -45.83 6.02
CA LEU A 2 -10.06 -44.87 5.43
C LEU A 2 -11.11 -44.48 6.47
N VAL A 3 -11.18 -43.19 6.83
CA VAL A 3 -12.29 -42.66 7.61
C VAL A 3 -13.29 -42.06 6.63
N GLU A 4 -14.39 -42.78 6.44
CA GLU A 4 -15.53 -42.34 5.64
C GLU A 4 -16.29 -41.25 6.41
N LYS A 5 -16.18 -39.98 5.99
CA LYS A 5 -17.02 -38.91 6.56
C LYS A 5 -18.38 -38.90 5.87
N LYS A 6 -19.34 -39.54 6.54
CA LYS A 6 -20.76 -39.59 6.20
C LYS A 6 -21.40 -38.20 6.38
N GLY A 7 -21.95 -37.64 5.30
CA GLY A 7 -23.00 -36.62 5.29
C GLY A 7 -22.70 -35.29 5.99
N GLY A 8 -22.36 -34.27 5.23
CA GLY A 8 -22.31 -32.88 5.70
C GLY A 8 -21.83 -31.99 4.58
N ASN A 9 -22.46 -30.83 4.41
CA ASN A 9 -22.16 -29.79 3.43
C ASN A 9 -20.69 -29.81 3.00
N ARG A 10 -20.41 -29.85 1.68
CA ARG A 10 -19.05 -29.65 1.13
C ARG A 10 -18.54 -28.28 1.57
N GLN A 11 -17.99 -28.19 2.78
CA GLN A 11 -17.07 -27.12 3.13
C GLN A 11 -15.86 -27.38 2.25
N LEU A 12 -15.56 -26.43 1.36
CA LEU A 12 -14.28 -26.35 0.67
C LEU A 12 -13.24 -26.04 1.76
N GLU A 13 -12.77 -27.07 2.44
CA GLU A 13 -11.71 -26.98 3.45
C GLU A 13 -10.40 -26.90 2.66
N ILE A 14 -9.94 -25.67 2.38
CA ILE A 14 -8.63 -25.44 1.77
C ILE A 14 -7.60 -25.55 2.90
N ASP A 15 -6.98 -26.72 3.01
CA ASP A 15 -5.96 -26.97 4.03
C ASP A 15 -4.70 -26.11 3.75
N PRO A 16 -4.23 -25.31 4.73
CA PRO A 16 -3.04 -24.50 4.56
C PRO A 16 -1.79 -25.37 4.54
N ASN A 17 -0.84 -25.01 3.69
CA ASN A 17 0.48 -25.61 3.65
C ASN A 17 1.34 -25.13 4.84
N TYR A 18 2.40 -25.87 5.15
CA TYR A 18 3.31 -25.52 6.24
C TYR A 18 3.94 -24.13 6.03
N ILE A 19 3.77 -23.24 7.01
CA ILE A 19 4.33 -21.88 6.96
C ILE A 19 5.83 -21.95 7.29
N SER A 20 6.65 -21.96 6.24
CA SER A 20 8.11 -21.97 6.36
C SER A 20 8.69 -20.56 6.58
N ALA A 21 9.99 -20.50 6.92
CA ALA A 21 10.71 -19.23 7.05
C ALA A 21 10.72 -18.39 5.76
N ALA A 22 10.60 -19.03 4.58
CA ALA A 22 10.49 -18.34 3.30
C ALA A 22 9.17 -17.59 3.18
N VAL A 23 8.05 -18.23 3.55
CA VAL A 23 6.72 -17.60 3.56
C VAL A 23 6.68 -16.40 4.50
N TRP A 24 7.32 -16.50 5.67
CA TRP A 24 7.48 -15.36 6.58
C TRP A 24 8.30 -14.21 5.97
N ALA A 25 9.26 -14.50 5.08
CA ALA A 25 9.99 -13.45 4.36
C ALA A 25 9.07 -12.70 3.38
N ASP A 26 8.22 -13.41 2.65
CA ASP A 26 7.27 -12.82 1.70
C ASP A 26 6.21 -11.95 2.40
N ILE A 27 5.69 -12.42 3.54
CA ILE A 27 4.78 -11.64 4.40
C ILE A 27 5.45 -10.35 4.89
N LYS A 28 6.75 -10.39 5.23
CA LYS A 28 7.50 -9.20 5.63
C LYS A 28 7.64 -8.21 4.48
N ILE A 29 7.88 -8.70 3.26
CA ILE A 29 7.91 -7.85 2.05
C ILE A 29 6.58 -7.10 1.93
N PHE A 30 5.44 -7.80 1.97
CA PHE A 30 4.13 -7.14 1.94
C PHE A 30 4.00 -6.09 3.05
N THR A 31 4.30 -6.49 4.29
CA THR A 31 4.08 -5.65 5.49
C THR A 31 4.95 -4.38 5.51
N TYR A 32 6.21 -4.46 5.07
CA TYR A 32 7.07 -3.27 5.02
C TYR A 32 6.65 -2.34 3.88
N ASN A 33 6.43 -2.89 2.70
CA ASN A 33 6.10 -2.07 1.53
C ASN A 33 4.75 -1.37 1.69
N ILE A 34 3.74 -2.02 2.29
CA ILE A 34 2.45 -1.36 2.53
C ILE A 34 2.54 -0.20 3.53
N LYS A 35 3.43 -0.28 4.53
CA LYS A 35 3.69 0.83 5.46
C LYS A 35 4.32 2.02 4.75
N PHE A 36 5.30 1.76 3.88
CA PHE A 36 5.92 2.82 3.07
C PHE A 36 4.93 3.43 2.08
N PHE A 37 4.10 2.63 1.43
CA PHE A 37 3.01 3.13 0.59
C PHE A 37 2.15 4.16 1.34
N VAL A 38 1.66 3.80 2.54
CA VAL A 38 0.84 4.71 3.36
C VAL A 38 1.60 5.99 3.71
N LEU A 39 2.87 5.88 4.13
CA LEU A 39 3.71 7.04 4.44
C LEU A 39 3.83 7.99 3.25
N PHE A 40 4.16 7.47 2.07
CA PHE A 40 4.32 8.29 0.86
C PHE A 40 2.99 8.88 0.38
N MET A 41 1.88 8.18 0.56
CA MET A 41 0.54 8.72 0.28
C MET A 41 0.20 9.91 1.18
N ILE A 42 0.55 9.85 2.48
CA ILE A 42 0.37 10.97 3.40
C ILE A 42 1.22 12.17 2.98
N ILE A 43 2.48 11.95 2.64
CA ILE A 43 3.38 13.02 2.17
C ILE A 43 2.83 13.65 0.88
N PHE A 44 2.42 12.83 -0.09
CA PHE A 44 1.79 13.30 -1.32
C PHE A 44 0.55 14.16 -1.03
N ALA A 45 -0.39 13.63 -0.24
CA ALA A 45 -1.63 14.32 0.07
C ALA A 45 -1.40 15.64 0.82
N ALA A 46 -0.49 15.65 1.80
CA ALA A 46 -0.11 16.85 2.54
C ALA A 46 0.49 17.93 1.62
N ASN A 47 1.41 17.55 0.73
CA ASN A 47 2.03 18.49 -0.20
C ASN A 47 1.02 19.04 -1.23
N MET A 48 0.09 18.20 -1.72
CA MET A 48 -0.98 18.64 -2.61
C MET A 48 -1.97 19.56 -1.89
N LEU A 49 -2.38 19.23 -0.67
CA LEU A 49 -3.26 20.07 0.13
C LEU A 49 -2.63 21.45 0.37
N VAL A 50 -1.35 21.49 0.75
CA VAL A 50 -0.65 22.75 1.01
C VAL A 50 -0.42 23.54 -0.29
N GLY A 51 0.16 22.92 -1.30
CA GLY A 51 0.56 23.58 -2.55
C GLY A 51 -0.61 24.00 -3.43
N HIS A 52 -1.69 23.20 -3.44
CA HIS A 52 -2.86 23.42 -4.30
C HIS A 52 -3.98 24.21 -3.61
N ASN A 53 -4.23 23.98 -2.32
CA ASN A 53 -5.35 24.61 -1.61
C ASN A 53 -4.90 25.68 -0.62
N ALA A 54 -3.99 25.35 0.31
CA ALA A 54 -3.65 26.25 1.41
C ALA A 54 -2.90 27.51 0.96
N ILE A 55 -1.79 27.36 0.21
CA ILE A 55 -1.00 28.52 -0.24
C ILE A 55 -1.85 29.47 -1.08
N PRO A 56 -2.60 29.03 -2.11
CA PRO A 56 -3.41 29.95 -2.91
C PRO A 56 -4.51 30.65 -2.11
N SER A 57 -5.15 29.98 -1.15
CA SER A 57 -6.20 30.61 -0.34
C SER A 57 -5.64 31.67 0.62
N LEU A 58 -4.50 31.38 1.25
CA LEU A 58 -3.85 32.30 2.18
C LEU A 58 -3.26 33.52 1.46
N VAL A 59 -2.72 33.33 0.26
CA VAL A 59 -2.20 34.44 -0.56
C VAL A 59 -3.35 35.34 -1.03
N LYS A 60 -4.47 34.76 -1.52
CA LYS A 60 -5.65 35.54 -1.95
C LYS A 60 -6.30 36.32 -0.82
N SER A 61 -6.30 35.79 0.39
CA SER A 61 -6.86 36.45 1.57
C SER A 61 -5.89 37.40 2.27
N HIS A 62 -4.70 37.65 1.68
CA HIS A 62 -3.65 38.51 2.23
C HIS A 62 -3.13 38.11 3.62
N HIS A 63 -3.37 36.87 4.06
CA HIS A 63 -2.83 36.34 5.33
C HIS A 63 -1.35 35.98 5.23
N VAL A 64 -0.84 35.68 4.02
CA VAL A 64 0.57 35.39 3.77
C VAL A 64 1.09 36.16 2.56
N PRO A 65 2.40 36.49 2.50
CA PRO A 65 2.96 37.25 1.39
C PRO A 65 2.92 36.47 0.07
N ALA A 66 2.78 37.19 -1.04
CA ALA A 66 2.74 36.59 -2.38
C ALA A 66 4.01 35.80 -2.73
N SER A 67 5.13 36.07 -2.07
CA SER A 67 6.39 35.32 -2.19
C SER A 67 6.23 33.84 -1.85
N LEU A 68 5.29 33.48 -0.96
CA LEU A 68 5.00 32.08 -0.60
C LEU A 68 4.43 31.28 -1.78
N SER A 69 3.88 31.95 -2.81
CA SER A 69 3.46 31.27 -4.04
C SER A 69 4.62 30.59 -4.77
N LYS A 70 5.87 31.03 -4.54
CA LYS A 70 7.08 30.41 -5.10
C LYS A 70 7.41 29.06 -4.47
N LEU A 71 6.80 28.69 -3.34
CA LEU A 71 6.93 27.36 -2.74
C LEU A 71 6.04 26.31 -3.41
N ARG A 72 5.10 26.71 -4.27
CA ARG A 72 4.20 25.75 -4.95
C ARG A 72 4.97 24.77 -5.87
N PRO A 73 5.89 25.21 -6.75
CA PRO A 73 6.66 24.30 -7.58
C PRO A 73 7.46 23.23 -6.82
N PRO A 74 8.26 23.55 -5.78
CA PRO A 74 8.96 22.50 -5.03
C PRO A 74 8.01 21.57 -4.27
N LEU A 75 6.88 22.06 -3.75
CA LEU A 75 5.86 21.21 -3.12
C LEU A 75 5.26 20.21 -4.12
N TYR A 76 4.98 20.66 -5.36
CA TYR A 76 4.52 19.74 -6.41
C TYR A 76 5.58 18.73 -6.83
N LEU A 77 6.85 19.13 -6.89
CA LEU A 77 7.94 18.19 -7.16
C LEU A 77 8.00 17.09 -6.10
N VAL A 78 7.97 17.45 -4.81
CA VAL A 78 7.94 16.50 -3.70
C VAL A 78 6.71 15.60 -3.77
N ALA A 79 5.55 16.17 -4.11
CA ALA A 79 4.32 15.40 -4.27
C ALA A 79 4.45 14.35 -5.39
N VAL A 80 4.92 14.74 -6.58
CA VAL A 80 5.08 13.83 -7.72
C VAL A 80 6.07 12.71 -7.39
N VAL A 81 7.22 13.03 -6.79
CA VAL A 81 8.22 12.03 -6.39
C VAL A 81 7.64 11.08 -5.34
N SER A 82 6.92 11.61 -4.35
CA SER A 82 6.27 10.80 -3.31
C SER A 82 5.20 9.87 -3.90
N PHE A 83 4.43 10.35 -4.88
CA PHE A 83 3.42 9.55 -5.54
C PHE A 83 4.04 8.41 -6.38
N ALA A 84 5.12 8.69 -7.11
CA ALA A 84 5.85 7.66 -7.83
C ALA A 84 6.43 6.59 -6.88
N ALA A 85 6.98 7.02 -5.72
CA ALA A 85 7.43 6.11 -4.68
C ALA A 85 6.27 5.26 -4.11
N ALA A 86 5.11 5.87 -3.84
CA ALA A 86 3.93 5.15 -3.38
C ALA A 86 3.51 4.04 -4.37
N ILE A 87 3.47 4.34 -5.67
CA ILE A 87 3.17 3.36 -6.72
C ILE A 87 4.18 2.21 -6.70
N TYR A 88 5.47 2.52 -6.59
CA TYR A 88 6.52 1.50 -6.47
C TYR A 88 6.27 0.57 -5.27
N PHE A 89 6.05 1.13 -4.08
CA PHE A 89 5.84 0.34 -2.87
C PHE A 89 4.58 -0.52 -2.92
N VAL A 90 3.46 0.00 -3.45
CA VAL A 90 2.21 -0.79 -3.51
C VAL A 90 2.33 -1.97 -4.47
N VAL A 91 3.00 -1.80 -5.61
CA VAL A 91 3.24 -2.89 -6.57
C VAL A 91 4.09 -4.00 -5.93
N ILE A 92 5.18 -3.64 -5.26
CA ILE A 92 6.04 -4.61 -4.56
C ILE A 92 5.29 -5.28 -3.40
N ALA A 93 4.48 -4.53 -2.65
CA ALA A 93 3.69 -5.08 -1.56
C ALA A 93 2.78 -6.21 -2.06
N PHE A 94 1.94 -5.93 -3.06
CA PHE A 94 1.00 -6.92 -3.59
C PHE A 94 1.70 -8.11 -4.25
N GLY A 95 2.87 -7.91 -4.87
CA GLY A 95 3.71 -9.02 -5.35
C GLY A 95 4.07 -10.00 -4.22
N GLY A 96 4.69 -9.52 -3.14
CA GLY A 96 5.06 -10.37 -2.01
C GLY A 96 3.85 -10.97 -1.27
N GLY A 97 2.73 -10.24 -1.20
CA GLY A 97 1.49 -10.76 -0.60
C GLY A 97 0.88 -11.90 -1.42
N LEU A 98 0.91 -11.78 -2.76
CA LEU A 98 0.41 -12.83 -3.65
C LEU A 98 1.28 -14.08 -3.58
N ASP A 99 2.61 -13.92 -3.52
CA ASP A 99 3.54 -15.04 -3.38
C ASP A 99 3.36 -15.76 -2.04
N ALA A 100 3.15 -15.01 -0.94
CA ALA A 100 2.82 -15.60 0.35
C ALA A 100 1.49 -16.39 0.32
N ILE A 101 0.44 -15.84 -0.29
CA ILE A 101 -0.86 -16.54 -0.41
C ILE A 101 -0.73 -17.80 -1.25
N ARG A 102 -0.02 -17.75 -2.38
CA ARG A 102 0.26 -18.91 -3.23
C ARG A 102 1.01 -20.01 -2.49
N ALA A 103 1.94 -19.65 -1.61
CA ALA A 103 2.71 -20.60 -0.84
C ALA A 103 1.88 -21.28 0.27
N ILE A 104 0.98 -20.52 0.92
CA ILE A 104 0.13 -21.04 2.02
C ILE A 104 -1.08 -21.79 1.46
N TYR A 105 -1.71 -21.28 0.42
CA TYR A 105 -2.94 -21.81 -0.16
C TYR A 105 -2.74 -22.00 -1.66
N PRO A 106 -2.11 -23.09 -2.11
CA PRO A 106 -1.85 -23.31 -3.54
C PRO A 106 -3.13 -23.35 -4.40
N ASP A 107 -4.25 -23.80 -3.82
CA ASP A 107 -5.55 -23.90 -4.49
C ASP A 107 -6.50 -22.73 -4.16
N PHE A 108 -5.99 -21.57 -3.71
CA PHE A 108 -6.85 -20.44 -3.30
C PHE A 108 -7.74 -19.86 -4.41
N TRP A 109 -7.43 -20.14 -5.67
CA TRP A 109 -8.10 -19.59 -6.86
C TRP A 109 -9.09 -20.56 -7.51
N ILE A 110 -9.32 -21.76 -6.95
CA ILE A 110 -10.25 -22.80 -7.46
C ILE A 110 -11.55 -22.76 -6.67
#